data_AF-A0A7C2QFD5-F1
#
_entry.id   AF-A0A7C2QFD5-F1
#
_cell.length_a   1.000
_cell.length_b   1.000
_cell.length_c   1.000
_cell.angle_alpha   90.00
_cell.angle_beta   90.00
_cell.angle_gamma   90.00
#
_symmetry.space_group_name_H-M   'P 1'
#
loop_
_entity.id
_entity.type
_entity.pdbx_description
1 polymer ?
#
loop_
_entity_poly.entity_id
_entity_poly.type
_entity_poly.pdbx_seq_one_letter_code
_entity_poly.pdbx_strand_id
1 'polypeptide(L)'
;MKRPIKIIGVPMDLGANRRGVDMGPSALRIAGLQSRLIQLGYVVEDLGNLPVNIPEVLRIADPRVKYLAEVADVNRLLADRVEQVVAEGATPLVLGGDQSISIGTIAGLASYFHRRGEKIGVLWFDAHADMNTPETTPSGNIHGMPYAVSLGFGVPELTDLKGFRPKLDPSCCVLIGVRDVDPLERENIRRAS
;
A
#
# COMPACT_ATOMS: atom_id res chain seq x y z
N MET A 1 -18.12 11.42 -19.35
CA MET A 1 -17.17 12.23 -18.54
C MET A 1 -16.11 11.30 -17.95
N LYS A 2 -14.87 11.76 -17.83
CA LYS A 2 -13.82 11.00 -17.12
C LYS A 2 -14.19 10.89 -15.64
N ARG A 3 -13.88 9.76 -14.98
CA ARG A 3 -14.01 9.66 -13.52
C ARG A 3 -13.11 10.72 -12.85
N PRO A 4 -13.58 11.44 -11.82
CA PRO A 4 -12.72 12.36 -11.09
C PRO A 4 -11.59 11.61 -10.40
N ILE A 5 -10.48 12.29 -10.15
CA ILE A 5 -9.32 11.75 -9.42
C ILE A 5 -9.26 12.44 -8.05
N LYS A 6 -9.12 11.64 -6.99
CA LYS A 6 -8.87 12.17 -5.64
C LYS A 6 -7.49 11.74 -5.18
N ILE A 7 -6.62 12.72 -4.93
CA ILE A 7 -5.25 12.51 -4.49
C ILE A 7 -5.23 12.33 -2.98
N ILE A 8 -4.49 11.33 -2.49
CA ILE A 8 -4.29 11.07 -1.05
C ILE A 8 -2.79 10.94 -0.83
N GLY A 9 -2.18 11.81 -0.04
CA GLY A 9 -0.78 11.64 0.34
C GLY A 9 -0.62 10.81 1.61
N VAL A 10 0.38 9.93 1.63
CA VAL A 10 0.71 9.08 2.78
C VAL A 10 2.23 9.14 2.98
N PRO A 11 2.74 10.10 3.77
CA PRO A 11 4.17 10.33 3.96
C PRO A 11 4.80 9.28 4.91
N MET A 12 4.60 8.00 4.59
CA MET A 12 5.09 6.87 5.37
C MET A 12 6.60 6.67 5.16
N ASP A 13 7.38 6.66 6.24
CA ASP A 13 8.83 6.46 6.22
C ASP A 13 9.28 5.54 7.37
N LEU A 14 8.50 4.46 7.58
CA LEU A 14 8.68 3.52 8.68
C LEU A 14 9.13 2.14 8.20
N GLY A 15 8.89 1.83 6.92
CA GLY A 15 9.10 0.52 6.35
C GLY A 15 10.56 0.22 6.06
N ALA A 16 11.35 1.16 5.51
CA ALA A 16 12.56 0.80 4.75
C ALA A 16 13.93 0.97 5.46
N ASN A 17 13.98 1.43 6.72
CA ASN A 17 15.21 1.93 7.39
C ASN A 17 16.00 2.97 6.57
N ARG A 18 15.41 3.53 5.51
CA ARG A 18 15.97 4.57 4.65
C ARG A 18 15.03 5.75 4.72
N ARG A 19 15.55 6.88 5.19
CA ARG A 19 14.78 8.11 5.38
C ARG A 19 14.53 8.85 4.09
N GLY A 20 13.49 9.67 4.08
CA GLY A 20 13.25 10.69 3.06
C GLY A 20 12.16 10.35 2.05
N VAL A 21 11.60 9.13 2.11
CA VAL A 21 10.46 8.78 1.25
C VAL A 21 9.17 9.48 1.72
N ASP A 22 9.08 9.91 2.99
CA ASP A 22 8.03 10.78 3.50
C ASP A 22 7.85 12.08 2.70
N MET A 23 8.92 12.57 2.07
CA MET A 23 8.88 13.74 1.20
C MET A 23 8.25 13.47 -0.18
N GLY A 24 8.04 12.21 -0.55
CA GLY A 24 7.51 11.77 -1.85
C GLY A 24 6.21 12.46 -2.26
N PRO A 25 5.16 12.50 -1.41
CA PRO A 25 3.91 13.18 -1.72
C PRO A 25 4.11 14.68 -2.01
N SER A 26 4.96 15.35 -1.22
CA SER A 26 5.26 16.78 -1.43
C SER A 26 6.05 17.02 -2.72
N ALA A 27 7.04 16.17 -3.02
CA ALA A 27 7.83 16.27 -4.25
C ALA A 27 6.97 16.13 -5.51
N LEU A 28 6.02 15.18 -5.53
CA LEU A 28 5.10 15.00 -6.65
C LEU A 28 4.13 16.18 -6.83
N ARG A 29 3.68 16.78 -5.73
CA ARG A 29 2.88 18.02 -5.77
C ARG A 29 3.68 19.17 -6.36
N ILE A 30 4.91 19.38 -5.89
CA ILE A 30 5.83 20.41 -6.40
C ILE A 30 6.13 20.21 -7.90
N ALA A 31 6.27 18.97 -8.35
CA ALA A 31 6.46 18.63 -9.76
C ALA A 31 5.24 18.91 -10.66
N GLY A 32 4.13 19.39 -10.09
CA GLY A 32 2.93 19.83 -10.83
C GLY A 32 1.98 18.70 -11.19
N LEU A 33 1.95 17.60 -10.44
CA LEU A 33 1.10 16.43 -10.71
C LEU A 33 -0.37 16.83 -10.94
N GLN A 34 -0.97 17.59 -10.03
CA GLN A 34 -2.37 18.00 -10.12
C GLN A 34 -2.64 18.83 -11.38
N SER A 35 -1.77 19.82 -11.67
CA SER A 35 -1.90 20.66 -12.85
C SER A 35 -1.83 19.83 -14.14
N ARG A 36 -0.95 18.83 -14.22
CA ARG A 36 -0.86 17.94 -15.40
C ARG A 36 -2.10 17.07 -15.56
N LEU A 37 -2.66 16.53 -14.48
CA LEU A 37 -3.91 15.76 -14.53
C LEU A 37 -5.10 16.63 -14.99
N ILE A 38 -5.17 17.89 -14.54
CA ILE A 38 -6.18 18.85 -14.99
C ILE A 38 -6.01 19.17 -16.49
N GLN A 39 -4.78 19.37 -16.96
CA GLN A 39 -4.48 19.58 -18.40
C GLN A 39 -4.89 18.38 -19.27
N LEU A 40 -4.86 17.17 -18.72
CA LEU A 40 -5.38 15.96 -19.38
C LEU A 40 -6.92 15.87 -19.36
N GLY A 41 -7.61 16.86 -18.79
CA GLY A 41 -9.07 16.96 -18.76
C GLY A 41 -9.75 16.17 -17.64
N TYR A 42 -9.03 15.86 -16.55
CA TYR A 42 -9.63 15.27 -15.35
C TYR A 42 -10.11 16.37 -14.38
N VAL A 43 -11.18 16.09 -13.64
CA VAL A 43 -11.50 16.82 -12.41
C VAL A 43 -10.66 16.21 -11.30
N VAL A 44 -9.88 17.03 -10.61
CA VAL A 44 -8.90 16.57 -9.61
C VAL A 44 -9.11 17.30 -8.30
N GLU A 45 -9.22 16.55 -7.22
CA GLU A 45 -9.27 17.05 -5.84
C GLU A 45 -8.09 16.47 -5.06
N ASP A 46 -7.35 17.29 -4.34
CA ASP A 46 -6.30 16.82 -3.43
C ASP A 46 -6.83 16.82 -2.00
N LEU A 47 -6.90 15.63 -1.40
CA LEU A 47 -7.44 15.42 -0.06
C LEU A 47 -6.39 15.62 1.05
N GLY A 48 -5.19 16.11 0.70
CA GLY A 48 -4.10 16.35 1.62
C GLY A 48 -3.33 15.07 1.99
N ASN A 49 -2.68 15.10 3.15
CA ASN A 49 -1.93 13.96 3.68
C ASN A 49 -2.71 13.29 4.82
N LEU A 50 -2.61 11.97 4.91
CA LEU A 50 -2.91 11.26 6.15
C LEU A 50 -1.84 11.55 7.21
N PRO A 51 -2.22 11.59 8.49
CA PRO A 51 -1.26 11.73 9.58
C PRO A 51 -0.42 10.46 9.68
N VAL A 52 0.90 10.64 9.82
CA VAL A 52 1.86 9.56 10.09
C VAL A 52 2.84 10.07 11.14
N ASN A 53 3.02 9.33 12.22
CA ASN A 53 4.04 9.68 13.22
C ASN A 53 5.45 9.41 12.68
N ILE A 54 6.39 10.28 13.05
CA ILE A 54 7.79 10.14 12.65
C ILE A 54 8.48 9.01 13.44
N PRO A 55 9.50 8.33 12.87
CA PRO A 55 10.20 7.23 13.54
C PRO A 55 10.76 7.60 14.93
N GLU A 56 11.16 8.86 15.15
CA GLU A 56 11.77 9.37 16.38
C GLU A 56 10.84 9.34 17.60
N VAL A 57 9.53 9.38 17.38
CA VAL A 57 8.53 9.33 18.46
C VAL A 57 7.99 7.90 18.69
N LEU A 58 8.45 6.94 17.89
CA LEU A 58 7.96 5.57 17.89
C LEU A 58 8.99 4.60 18.46
N ARG A 59 8.50 3.46 18.94
CA ARG A 59 9.34 2.35 19.43
C ARG A 59 9.09 1.10 18.62
N ILE A 60 10.17 0.39 18.32
CA ILE A 60 10.10 -0.94 17.71
C ILE A 60 9.78 -1.95 18.82
N ALA A 61 8.56 -2.49 18.80
CA ALA A 61 8.13 -3.53 19.75
C ALA A 61 8.57 -4.94 19.32
N ASP A 62 8.47 -5.25 18.02
CA ASP A 62 8.95 -6.50 17.43
C ASP A 62 9.93 -6.19 16.29
N PRO A 63 11.20 -6.66 16.36
CA PRO A 63 12.18 -6.43 15.31
C PRO A 63 11.86 -7.15 13.98
N ARG A 64 10.91 -8.11 13.96
CA ARG A 64 10.46 -8.80 12.74
C ARG A 64 9.33 -8.07 12.01
N VAL A 65 8.67 -7.11 12.65
CA VAL A 65 7.62 -6.25 12.08
C VAL A 65 7.71 -4.85 12.67
N LYS A 66 8.72 -4.10 12.23
CA LYS A 66 9.05 -2.79 12.78
C LYS A 66 7.88 -1.81 12.63
N TYR A 67 7.61 -1.09 13.71
CA TYR A 67 6.56 -0.06 13.76
C TYR A 67 5.14 -0.55 13.43
N LEU A 68 4.87 -1.85 13.63
CA LEU A 68 3.60 -2.50 13.26
C LEU A 68 2.34 -1.71 13.65
N ALA A 69 2.26 -1.22 14.89
CA ALA A 69 1.07 -0.51 15.37
C ALA A 69 0.76 0.73 14.51
N GLU A 70 1.76 1.60 14.30
CA GLU A 70 1.61 2.81 13.47
C GLU A 70 1.31 2.44 12.02
N VAL A 71 2.03 1.46 11.45
CA VAL A 71 1.83 1.02 10.07
C VAL A 71 0.41 0.47 9.87
N ALA A 72 -0.10 -0.32 10.81
CA ALA A 72 -1.46 -0.84 10.77
C ALA A 72 -2.51 0.27 10.91
N ASP A 73 -2.31 1.23 11.81
CA ASP A 73 -3.23 2.34 12.04
C ASP A 73 -3.33 3.26 10.82
N VAL A 74 -2.21 3.65 10.23
CA VAL A 74 -2.21 4.46 9.00
C VAL A 74 -2.84 3.70 7.84
N ASN A 75 -2.54 2.39 7.68
CA ASN A 75 -3.15 1.61 6.61
C ASN A 75 -4.66 1.38 6.81
N ARG A 76 -5.15 1.36 8.06
CA ARG A 76 -6.59 1.36 8.36
C ARG A 76 -7.25 2.65 7.90
N LEU A 77 -6.67 3.80 8.26
CA LEU A 77 -7.15 5.12 7.81
C LEU A 77 -7.12 5.25 6.29
N LEU A 78 -6.05 4.75 5.66
CA LEU A 78 -5.91 4.75 4.21
C LEU A 78 -6.95 3.86 3.53
N ALA A 79 -7.20 2.66 4.05
CA ALA A 79 -8.22 1.76 3.53
C ALA A 79 -9.61 2.40 3.57
N ASP A 80 -9.95 3.05 4.68
CA ASP A 80 -11.23 3.77 4.82
C ASP A 80 -11.34 4.94 3.84
N ARG A 81 -10.26 5.73 3.70
CA ARG A 81 -10.25 6.85 2.75
C ARG A 81 -10.35 6.38 1.30
N VAL A 82 -9.63 5.35 0.92
CA VAL A 82 -9.64 4.79 -0.45
C VAL A 82 -11.02 4.22 -0.78
N GLU A 83 -11.61 3.46 0.15
CA GLU A 83 -12.96 2.94 -0.01
C GLU A 83 -14.00 4.05 -0.20
N GLN A 84 -13.90 5.13 0.59
CA GLN A 84 -14.77 6.30 0.45
C GLN A 84 -14.63 6.94 -0.94
N VAL A 85 -13.40 7.17 -1.41
CA VAL A 85 -13.14 7.77 -2.73
C VAL A 85 -13.77 6.94 -3.86
N VAL A 86 -13.64 5.61 -3.78
CA VAL A 86 -14.23 4.71 -4.77
C VAL A 86 -15.75 4.71 -4.70
N ALA A 87 -16.32 4.76 -3.49
CA ALA A 87 -17.77 4.86 -3.28
C ALA A 87 -18.37 6.16 -3.84
N GLU A 88 -17.60 7.24 -3.86
CA GLU A 88 -17.96 8.52 -4.49
C GLU A 88 -17.83 8.51 -6.02
N GLY A 89 -17.46 7.36 -6.62
CA GLY A 89 -17.29 7.21 -8.07
C GLY A 89 -15.99 7.82 -8.61
N ALA A 90 -15.05 8.15 -7.73
CA ALA A 90 -13.75 8.71 -8.07
C ALA A 90 -12.65 7.64 -8.12
N THR A 91 -11.54 7.98 -8.76
CA THR A 91 -10.33 7.15 -8.79
C THR A 91 -9.37 7.64 -7.70
N PRO A 92 -9.02 6.81 -6.70
CA PRO A 92 -8.02 7.16 -5.72
C PRO A 92 -6.62 7.16 -6.36
N LEU A 93 -5.88 8.25 -6.19
CA LEU A 93 -4.47 8.35 -6.54
C LEU A 93 -3.67 8.55 -5.26
N VAL A 94 -3.10 7.47 -4.74
CA VAL A 94 -2.33 7.49 -3.49
C VAL A 94 -0.87 7.84 -3.80
N LEU A 95 -0.36 8.88 -3.16
CA LEU A 95 1.04 9.29 -3.24
C LEU A 95 1.75 8.80 -1.99
N GLY A 96 2.78 7.99 -2.18
CA GLY A 96 3.45 7.32 -1.08
C GLY A 96 4.72 7.99 -0.60
N GLY A 97 5.10 7.58 0.61
CA GLY A 97 6.49 7.28 0.92
C GLY A 97 6.78 5.81 0.64
N ASP A 98 7.05 4.99 1.66
CA ASP A 98 7.35 3.57 1.45
C ASP A 98 6.12 2.74 1.01
N GLN A 99 6.41 1.54 0.50
CA GLN A 99 5.44 0.67 -0.16
C GLN A 99 4.49 -0.08 0.79
N SER A 100 4.68 0.04 2.11
CA SER A 100 3.74 -0.55 3.08
C SER A 100 2.33 0.03 2.94
N ILE A 101 2.19 1.24 2.38
CA ILE A 101 0.90 1.89 2.11
C ILE A 101 0.03 1.14 1.09
N SER A 102 0.64 0.25 0.30
CA SER A 102 -0.12 -0.59 -0.63
C SER A 102 -1.08 -1.51 0.10
N ILE A 103 -0.78 -1.87 1.35
CA ILE A 103 -1.66 -2.69 2.22
C ILE A 103 -3.03 -2.02 2.39
N GLY A 104 -3.04 -0.76 2.83
CA GLY A 104 -4.26 0.01 3.05
C GLY A 104 -4.95 0.35 1.74
N THR A 105 -4.19 0.71 0.71
CA THR A 105 -4.73 1.00 -0.63
C THR A 105 -5.49 -0.20 -1.21
N ILE A 106 -4.87 -1.38 -1.19
CA ILE A 106 -5.46 -2.62 -1.68
C ILE A 106 -6.63 -3.05 -0.78
N ALA A 107 -6.50 -2.94 0.54
CA ALA A 107 -7.58 -3.29 1.47
C ALA A 107 -8.84 -2.44 1.25
N GLY A 108 -8.70 -1.14 1.01
CA GLY A 108 -9.82 -0.24 0.71
C GLY A 108 -10.52 -0.58 -0.60
N LEU A 109 -9.75 -0.77 -1.67
CA LEU A 109 -10.27 -1.20 -2.98
C LEU A 109 -10.96 -2.56 -2.87
N ALA A 110 -10.27 -3.57 -2.34
CA ALA A 110 -10.78 -4.92 -2.20
C ALA A 110 -12.06 -4.95 -1.36
N SER A 111 -12.12 -4.19 -0.27
CA SER A 111 -13.33 -4.09 0.58
C SER A 111 -14.54 -3.58 -0.20
N TYR A 112 -14.38 -2.52 -1.00
CA TYR A 112 -15.46 -1.97 -1.82
C TYR A 112 -16.01 -2.99 -2.82
N PHE A 113 -15.13 -3.67 -3.56
CA PHE A 113 -15.53 -4.64 -4.59
C PHE A 113 -15.98 -5.98 -4.01
N HIS A 114 -15.38 -6.43 -2.90
CA HIS A 114 -15.74 -7.67 -2.23
C HIS A 114 -17.20 -7.67 -1.75
N ARG A 115 -17.69 -6.54 -1.20
CA ARG A 115 -19.11 -6.40 -0.82
C ARG A 115 -20.09 -6.53 -1.99
N ARG A 116 -19.58 -6.45 -3.22
CA ARG A 116 -20.35 -6.58 -4.46
C ARG A 116 -20.15 -7.95 -5.13
N GLY A 117 -19.41 -8.85 -4.48
CA GLY A 117 -19.03 -10.15 -5.05
C GLY A 117 -18.00 -10.05 -6.17
N GLU A 118 -17.30 -8.91 -6.29
CA GLU A 118 -16.33 -8.64 -7.34
C GLU A 118 -14.88 -8.82 -6.82
N LYS A 119 -13.96 -9.21 -7.71
CA LYS A 119 -12.52 -9.31 -7.44
C LYS A 119 -11.78 -8.12 -8.03
N ILE A 120 -10.68 -7.73 -7.41
CA ILE A 120 -9.73 -6.77 -7.99
C ILE A 120 -8.50 -7.51 -8.53
N GLY A 121 -7.89 -6.93 -9.57
CA GLY A 121 -6.59 -7.36 -10.06
C GLY A 121 -5.51 -6.34 -9.75
N VAL A 122 -4.26 -6.78 -9.66
CA VAL A 122 -3.10 -5.94 -9.34
C VAL A 122 -1.98 -6.16 -10.34
N LEU A 123 -1.47 -5.06 -10.90
CA LEU A 123 -0.20 -5.03 -11.62
C LEU A 123 0.85 -4.43 -10.67
N TRP A 124 1.76 -5.27 -10.17
CA TRP A 124 2.80 -4.86 -9.24
C TRP A 124 4.08 -4.53 -10.00
N PHE A 125 4.33 -3.24 -10.21
CA PHE A 125 5.53 -2.76 -10.86
C PHE A 125 6.61 -2.45 -9.83
N ASP A 126 7.56 -3.37 -9.65
CA ASP A 126 8.64 -3.21 -8.67
C ASP A 126 9.89 -4.01 -9.05
N ALA A 127 11.04 -3.60 -8.50
CA ALA A 127 12.26 -4.39 -8.51
C ALA A 127 12.20 -5.60 -7.56
N HIS A 128 11.43 -5.49 -6.48
CA HIS A 128 11.26 -6.52 -5.45
C HIS A 128 9.90 -7.20 -5.56
N ALA A 129 9.76 -8.39 -4.99
CA ALA A 129 8.47 -9.08 -4.98
C ALA A 129 7.55 -8.61 -3.84
N ASP A 130 8.14 -8.07 -2.77
CA ASP A 130 7.45 -7.65 -1.55
C ASP A 130 6.63 -8.78 -0.91
N MET A 131 7.22 -9.99 -0.95
CA MET A 131 6.63 -11.26 -0.56
C MET A 131 7.20 -11.79 0.76
N ASN A 132 7.91 -10.96 1.52
CA ASN A 132 8.38 -11.36 2.84
C ASN A 132 7.22 -11.49 3.84
N THR A 133 7.40 -12.36 4.82
CA THR A 133 6.58 -12.47 6.03
C THR A 133 7.46 -12.22 7.26
N PRO A 134 6.89 -12.12 8.48
CA PRO A 134 7.69 -12.03 9.71
C PRO A 134 8.68 -13.18 9.89
N GLU A 135 8.40 -14.35 9.29
CA GLU A 135 9.24 -15.54 9.35
C GLU A 135 10.37 -15.54 8.31
N THR A 136 10.21 -14.85 7.17
CA THR A 136 11.19 -14.88 6.08
C THR A 136 12.01 -13.61 5.97
N THR A 137 11.55 -12.50 6.56
CA THR A 137 12.20 -11.20 6.43
C THR A 137 13.61 -11.19 7.03
N PRO A 138 14.63 -10.69 6.30
CA PRO A 138 15.97 -10.51 6.87
C PRO A 138 16.07 -9.22 7.72
N SER A 139 15.11 -8.31 7.62
CA SER A 139 15.23 -6.94 8.14
C SER A 139 14.10 -6.50 9.06
N GLY A 140 12.96 -7.21 9.05
CA GLY A 140 11.76 -6.84 9.80
C GLY A 140 10.97 -5.66 9.22
N ASN A 141 11.34 -5.25 8.02
CA ASN A 141 10.85 -4.06 7.36
C ASN A 141 9.52 -4.35 6.65
N ILE A 142 8.43 -3.69 7.07
CA ILE A 142 7.08 -3.99 6.56
C ILE A 142 6.90 -3.60 5.07
N HIS A 143 7.68 -2.64 4.54
CA HIS A 143 7.59 -2.30 3.10
C HIS A 143 7.95 -3.44 2.15
N GLY A 144 8.67 -4.48 2.63
CA GLY A 144 8.97 -5.69 1.84
C GLY A 144 7.94 -6.82 2.02
N MET A 145 6.83 -6.56 2.73
CA MET A 145 5.74 -7.51 2.98
C MET A 145 4.38 -7.17 2.32
N PRO A 146 4.12 -5.99 1.71
CA PRO A 146 2.75 -5.58 1.38
C PRO A 146 2.05 -6.49 0.36
N TYR A 147 2.79 -7.11 -0.57
CA TYR A 147 2.18 -8.03 -1.54
C TYR A 147 1.82 -9.36 -0.87
N ALA A 148 2.71 -9.93 -0.03
CA ALA A 148 2.40 -11.09 0.81
C ALA A 148 1.18 -10.86 1.71
N VAL A 149 1.12 -9.71 2.40
CA VAL A 149 -0.02 -9.32 3.25
C VAL A 149 -1.32 -9.29 2.46
N SER A 150 -1.29 -8.74 1.25
CA SER A 150 -2.47 -8.63 0.38
C SER A 150 -2.97 -9.99 -0.11
N LEU A 151 -2.08 -10.98 -0.20
CA LEU A 151 -2.39 -12.39 -0.48
C LEU A 151 -2.75 -13.20 0.78
N GLY A 152 -2.77 -12.56 1.96
CA GLY A 152 -3.15 -13.17 3.22
C GLY A 152 -2.00 -13.78 4.03
N PHE A 153 -0.74 -13.56 3.64
CA PHE A 153 0.43 -14.01 4.38
C PHE A 153 0.99 -12.88 5.24
N GLY A 154 1.03 -13.05 6.56
CA GLY A 154 1.60 -12.06 7.48
C GLY A 154 0.84 -12.00 8.81
N VAL A 155 1.02 -10.90 9.53
CA VAL A 155 0.36 -10.69 10.82
C VAL A 155 -1.10 -10.23 10.65
N PRO A 156 -2.04 -10.69 11.50
CA PRO A 156 -3.46 -10.35 11.43
C PRO A 156 -3.76 -8.84 11.41
N GLU A 157 -2.95 -8.04 12.13
CA GLU A 157 -3.07 -6.58 12.19
C GLU A 157 -3.01 -5.92 10.82
N LEU A 158 -2.34 -6.58 9.85
CA LEU A 158 -2.22 -6.11 8.47
C LEU A 158 -3.10 -6.92 7.51
N THR A 159 -3.12 -8.26 7.62
CA THR A 159 -3.88 -9.09 6.68
C THR A 159 -5.39 -8.91 6.83
N ASP A 160 -5.86 -8.67 8.05
CA ASP A 160 -7.29 -8.69 8.39
C ASP A 160 -7.89 -7.27 8.38
N LEU A 161 -7.17 -6.26 7.88
CA LEU A 161 -7.72 -4.92 7.67
C LEU A 161 -9.04 -5.01 6.89
N LYS A 162 -10.05 -4.24 7.29
CA LYS A 162 -11.43 -4.33 6.75
C LYS A 162 -12.14 -5.67 7.03
N GLY A 163 -11.61 -6.52 7.92
CA GLY A 163 -12.30 -7.67 8.50
C GLY A 163 -12.32 -8.95 7.65
N PHE A 164 -11.45 -9.07 6.65
CA PHE A 164 -11.36 -10.29 5.83
C PHE A 164 -9.94 -10.51 5.30
N ARG A 165 -9.63 -11.71 4.80
CA ARG A 165 -8.44 -12.01 4.00
C ARG A 165 -8.71 -13.26 3.14
N PRO A 166 -8.03 -13.47 2.01
CA PRO A 166 -7.06 -12.55 1.38
C PRO A 166 -7.74 -11.33 0.72
N LYS A 167 -6.96 -10.32 0.35
CA LYS A 167 -7.44 -9.17 -0.45
C LYS A 167 -7.37 -9.43 -1.93
N LEU A 168 -6.35 -10.18 -2.34
CA LEU A 168 -6.06 -10.48 -3.73
C LEU A 168 -6.23 -11.97 -4.00
N ASP A 169 -6.76 -12.26 -5.18
CA ASP A 169 -6.64 -13.57 -5.81
C ASP A 169 -5.34 -13.56 -6.64
N PRO A 170 -4.39 -14.47 -6.38
CA PRO A 170 -3.14 -14.52 -7.14
C PRO A 170 -3.36 -14.63 -8.66
N SER A 171 -4.43 -15.31 -9.10
CA SER A 171 -4.75 -15.45 -10.53
C SER A 171 -5.15 -14.14 -11.21
N CYS A 172 -5.44 -13.10 -10.43
CA CYS A 172 -5.74 -11.75 -10.90
C CYS A 172 -4.55 -10.79 -10.79
N CYS A 173 -3.36 -11.29 -10.45
CA CYS A 173 -2.19 -10.45 -10.15
C CYS A 173 -0.99 -10.77 -11.06
N VAL A 174 -0.20 -9.74 -11.39
CA VAL A 174 1.01 -9.87 -12.20
C VAL A 174 2.13 -9.03 -11.58
N LEU A 175 3.29 -9.65 -11.36
CA LEU A 175 4.52 -8.99 -10.97
C LEU A 175 5.31 -8.57 -12.23
N ILE A 176 5.76 -7.32 -12.30
CA ILE A 176 6.47 -6.75 -13.46
C ILE A 176 7.72 -6.02 -12.99
N GLY A 177 8.88 -6.39 -13.54
CA GLY A 177 10.17 -5.73 -13.26
C GLY A 177 10.99 -6.36 -12.13
N VAL A 178 10.46 -7.42 -11.51
CA VAL A 178 11.08 -8.12 -10.38
C VAL A 178 12.42 -8.71 -10.79
N ARG A 179 13.46 -8.37 -10.02
CA ARG A 179 14.85 -8.77 -10.26
C ARG A 179 15.68 -8.93 -9.00
N ASP A 180 15.19 -8.45 -7.86
CA ASP A 180 15.84 -8.56 -6.56
C ASP A 180 14.87 -9.25 -5.59
N VAL A 181 15.08 -10.54 -5.34
CA VAL A 181 14.16 -11.39 -4.57
C VAL A 181 14.97 -12.19 -3.57
N ASP A 182 14.63 -12.03 -2.29
CA ASP A 182 15.28 -12.77 -1.21
C ASP A 182 15.10 -14.29 -1.42
N PRO A 183 16.09 -15.12 -1.05
CA PRO A 183 15.98 -16.57 -1.24
C PRO A 183 14.73 -17.18 -0.60
N LEU A 184 14.30 -16.68 0.56
CA LEU A 184 13.10 -17.14 1.26
C LEU A 184 11.80 -16.58 0.66
N GLU A 185 11.81 -15.40 0.03
CA GLU A 185 10.65 -14.86 -0.70
C GLU A 185 10.26 -15.74 -1.88
N ARG A 186 11.24 -16.38 -2.54
CA ARG A 186 10.98 -17.28 -3.67
C ARG A 186 10.03 -18.42 -3.31
N GLU A 187 10.11 -18.90 -2.08
CA GLU A 187 9.22 -19.96 -1.61
C GLU A 187 7.80 -19.44 -1.41
N ASN A 188 7.64 -18.22 -0.88
CA ASN A 188 6.32 -17.59 -0.75
C ASN A 188 5.69 -17.31 -2.14
N ILE A 189 6.49 -16.89 -3.13
CA ILE A 189 6.01 -16.71 -4.51
C ILE A 189 5.46 -18.02 -5.08
N ARG A 190 6.19 -19.13 -4.91
CA ARG A 190 5.75 -20.45 -5.40
C ARG A 190 4.47 -20.92 -4.71
N ARG A 191 4.34 -20.68 -3.39
CA ARG A 191 3.15 -21.05 -2.62
C ARG A 191 1.91 -20.24 -3.00
N ALA A 192 2.10 -19.03 -3.49
CA ALA A 192 1.03 -18.15 -3.93
C ALA A 192 0.63 -18.35 -5.41
N SER A 193 1.42 -19.10 -6.18
CA SER A 193 1.20 -19.36 -7.62
C SER A 193 0.26 -20.53 -7.87
#